data_AF-A0A842P217-F1
#
_entry.id   AF-A0A842P217-F1
#
_cell.length_a   1.000
_cell.length_b   1.000
_cell.length_c   1.000
_cell.angle_alpha   90.00
_cell.angle_beta   90.00
_cell.angle_gamma   90.00
#
_symmetry.space_group_name_H-M   'P 1'
#
loop_
_entity.id
_entity.type
_entity.pdbx_description
1 polymer ?
#
loop_
_entity_poly.entity_id
_entity_poly.type
_entity_poly.pdbx_seq_one_letter_code
_entity_poly.pdbx_strand_id
1 'polypeptide(L)'
;MNSAERREIIANSPISFNNLRRFNIAAGVLHLVQGALMLYLGLLLEWERDIYTIYLDFNILSTNPPIFEVLPNPQVAFTIGNLGVILASFPLLSSLAHFLIAFPLNGRYNEALRKGMNPYRWYEYSVSSSIMMVLICFLTGVWELWSLVMIFVLNAMMIGFGYLMEVLNQETEKTDWSPFILGCVSGATPWVVLFVYFVSAIMSTGLEPPNFVYLIIAFYFVIFNIFALNMVLQYMGVGRWKDYLYGERFYIILSFVAKTILSWIVFVGIFAPF
;
A
#
# COMPACT_ATOMS: atom_id res chain seq x y z
N MET A 1 11.64 23.35 -8.69
CA MET A 1 12.25 23.75 -7.41
C MET A 1 13.49 22.91 -7.20
N ASN A 2 14.66 23.55 -7.07
CA ASN A 2 15.91 22.83 -6.82
C ASN A 2 16.07 22.50 -5.31
N SER A 3 17.09 21.72 -4.95
CA SER A 3 17.28 21.27 -3.56
C SER A 3 17.60 22.41 -2.58
N ALA A 4 18.33 23.43 -3.03
CA ALA A 4 18.67 24.61 -2.21
C ALA A 4 17.41 25.43 -1.86
N GLU A 5 16.59 25.76 -2.86
CA GLU A 5 15.32 26.46 -2.69
C GLU A 5 14.39 25.70 -1.73
N ARG A 6 14.31 24.36 -1.87
CA ARG A 6 13.52 23.52 -0.97
C ARG A 6 13.98 23.62 0.48
N ARG A 7 15.30 23.59 0.74
CA ARG A 7 15.87 23.70 2.09
C ARG A 7 15.58 25.04 2.73
N GLU A 8 15.65 26.12 1.95
CA GLU A 8 15.30 27.47 2.41
C GLU A 8 13.81 27.58 2.80
N ILE A 9 12.91 27.03 1.98
CA ILE A 9 11.47 27.01 2.28
C ILE A 9 11.19 26.22 3.56
N ILE A 10 11.83 25.06 3.74
CA ILE A 10 11.68 24.24 4.95
C ILE A 10 12.15 25.00 6.19
N ALA A 11 13.28 25.72 6.10
CA ALA A 11 13.81 26.51 7.22
C ALA A 11 12.84 27.62 7.65
N ASN A 12 12.08 28.17 6.71
CA ASN A 12 11.08 29.23 6.94
C ASN A 12 9.64 28.68 7.07
N SER A 13 9.46 27.36 7.19
CA SER A 13 8.13 26.76 7.26
C SER A 13 7.37 27.21 8.52
N PRO A 14 6.05 27.50 8.41
CA PRO A 14 5.20 27.74 9.58
C PRO A 14 4.94 26.45 10.39
N ILE A 15 5.27 25.27 9.85
CA ILE A 15 5.09 23.98 10.52
C ILE A 15 6.39 23.65 11.26
N SER A 16 6.33 23.62 12.59
CA SER A 16 7.50 23.22 13.40
C SER A 16 7.67 21.70 13.45
N PHE A 17 8.91 21.24 13.62
CA PHE A 17 9.20 19.82 13.88
C PHE A 17 8.56 19.31 15.17
N ASN A 18 8.41 20.16 16.19
CA ASN A 18 7.67 19.81 17.40
C ASN A 18 6.19 19.54 17.13
N ASN A 19 5.57 20.30 16.23
CA ASN A 19 4.21 20.03 15.79
C ASN A 19 4.12 18.71 15.03
N LEU A 20 5.06 18.41 14.13
CA LEU A 20 5.11 17.11 13.43
C LEU A 20 5.35 15.93 14.38
N ARG A 21 6.15 16.11 15.43
CA ARG A 21 6.33 15.09 16.48
C ARG A 21 5.01 14.79 17.18
N ARG A 22 4.26 15.81 17.62
CA ARG A 22 2.92 15.63 18.21
C ARG A 22 1.95 14.98 17.23
N PHE A 23 2.03 15.35 15.96
CA PHE A 23 1.20 14.78 14.90
C PHE A 23 1.47 13.29 14.68
N ASN A 24 2.74 12.88 14.66
CA ASN A 24 3.14 11.47 14.61
C ASN A 24 2.65 10.71 15.85
N ILE A 25 2.76 11.26 17.06
CA ILE A 25 2.23 10.61 18.27
C ILE A 25 0.73 10.37 18.14
N ALA A 26 -0.03 11.40 17.73
CA ALA A 26 -1.48 11.28 17.57
C ALA A 26 -1.85 10.22 16.52
N ALA A 27 -1.21 10.25 15.34
CA ALA A 27 -1.42 9.23 14.31
C ALA A 27 -1.04 7.82 14.82
N GLY A 28 0.07 7.69 15.54
CA GLY A 28 0.51 6.43 16.13
C GLY A 28 -0.48 5.84 17.13
N VAL A 29 -1.06 6.68 18.00
CA VAL A 29 -2.11 6.27 18.95
C VAL A 29 -3.38 5.84 18.22
N LEU A 30 -3.83 6.62 17.22
CA LEU A 30 -5.04 6.28 16.47
C LEU A 30 -4.89 4.94 15.72
N HIS A 31 -3.74 4.73 15.08
CA HIS A 31 -3.40 3.47 14.45
C HIS A 31 -3.29 2.30 15.45
N LEU A 32 -2.75 2.54 16.65
CA LEU A 32 -2.66 1.53 17.70
C LEU A 32 -4.05 1.07 18.12
N VAL A 33 -4.92 2.02 18.46
CA VAL A 33 -6.29 1.73 18.91
C VAL A 33 -7.03 0.96 17.83
N GLN A 34 -6.93 1.40 16.57
CA GLN A 34 -7.56 0.70 15.47
C GLN A 34 -7.01 -0.71 15.26
N GLY A 35 -5.68 -0.86 15.21
CA GLY A 35 -5.05 -2.15 14.99
C GLY A 35 -5.34 -3.14 16.11
N ALA A 36 -5.31 -2.69 17.36
CA ALA A 36 -5.69 -3.49 18.51
C ALA A 36 -7.17 -3.91 18.46
N LEU A 37 -8.06 -3.02 18.03
CA LEU A 37 -9.47 -3.32 17.87
C LEU A 37 -9.73 -4.33 16.75
N MET A 38 -9.07 -4.20 15.59
CA MET A 38 -9.15 -5.17 14.50
C MET A 38 -8.66 -6.55 14.92
N LEU A 39 -7.55 -6.59 15.67
CA LEU A 39 -7.00 -7.84 16.19
C LEU A 39 -7.98 -8.48 17.16
N TYR A 40 -8.46 -7.70 18.14
CA TYR A 40 -9.41 -8.20 19.13
C TYR A 40 -10.68 -8.74 18.48
N LEU A 41 -11.34 -7.94 17.62
CA LEU A 41 -12.58 -8.32 16.97
C LEU A 41 -12.40 -9.51 16.02
N GLY A 42 -11.32 -9.55 15.25
CA GLY A 42 -11.11 -10.66 14.32
C GLY A 42 -10.58 -11.94 14.97
N LEU A 43 -10.05 -11.89 16.21
CA LEU A 43 -9.84 -13.09 17.02
C LEU A 43 -11.16 -13.71 17.52
N LEU A 44 -12.27 -12.99 17.47
CA LEU A 44 -13.61 -13.51 17.82
C LEU A 44 -14.32 -14.17 16.63
N LEU A 45 -13.74 -14.14 15.44
CA LEU A 45 -14.38 -14.53 14.20
C LEU A 45 -13.50 -15.51 13.42
N GLU A 46 -14.13 -16.52 12.83
CA GLU A 46 -13.45 -17.49 11.98
C GLU A 46 -13.47 -17.00 10.54
N TRP A 47 -12.31 -17.06 9.90
CA TRP A 47 -12.16 -16.76 8.49
C TRP A 47 -10.93 -17.49 7.97
N GLU A 48 -11.11 -18.18 6.85
CA GLU A 48 -10.05 -18.91 6.17
C GLU A 48 -10.12 -18.67 4.66
N ARG A 49 -8.96 -18.70 4.02
CA ARG A 49 -8.87 -18.85 2.57
C ARG A 49 -7.60 -19.55 2.14
N ASP A 50 -7.79 -20.47 1.22
CA ASP A 50 -6.72 -21.10 0.45
C ASP A 50 -6.01 -20.12 -0.48
N ILE A 51 -4.69 -20.23 -0.48
CA ILE A 51 -3.80 -19.66 -1.47
C ILE A 51 -3.30 -20.79 -2.35
N TYR A 52 -3.34 -20.57 -3.66
CA TYR A 52 -3.07 -21.59 -4.65
C TYR A 52 -1.71 -21.39 -5.29
N THR A 53 -1.16 -22.47 -5.81
CA THR A 53 -0.12 -22.44 -6.84
C THR A 53 -0.59 -23.30 -8.01
N ILE A 54 -0.17 -22.97 -9.23
CA ILE A 54 -0.64 -23.66 -10.44
C ILE A 54 0.53 -24.49 -10.98
N TYR A 55 0.38 -25.81 -10.92
CA TYR A 55 1.31 -26.74 -11.54
C TYR A 55 0.78 -27.25 -12.88
N LEU A 56 1.62 -27.97 -13.61
CA LEU A 56 1.21 -28.68 -14.82
C LEU A 56 0.70 -30.06 -14.46
N ASP A 57 -0.48 -30.41 -14.97
CA ASP A 57 -0.96 -31.79 -15.01
C ASP A 57 -0.78 -32.36 -16.42
N PHE A 58 -0.13 -33.52 -16.50
CA PHE A 58 0.24 -34.17 -17.75
C PHE A 58 -0.62 -35.41 -17.94
N ASN A 59 -1.61 -35.30 -18.83
CA ASN A 59 -2.50 -36.40 -19.16
C ASN A 59 -2.05 -37.08 -20.45
N ILE A 60 -1.81 -38.40 -20.36
CA ILE A 60 -1.48 -39.23 -21.51
C ILE A 60 -2.78 -39.79 -22.07
N LEU A 61 -3.28 -39.21 -23.16
CA LEU A 61 -4.55 -39.60 -23.79
C LEU A 61 -4.40 -40.83 -24.69
N SER A 62 -3.25 -40.98 -25.34
CA SER A 62 -2.91 -42.18 -26.11
C SER A 62 -1.38 -42.33 -26.15
N THR A 63 -0.89 -43.57 -26.14
CA THR A 63 0.53 -43.87 -26.32
C THR A 63 0.87 -44.29 -27.75
N ASN A 64 -0.13 -44.57 -28.60
CA ASN A 64 0.09 -44.89 -30.01
C ASN A 64 -1.15 -44.56 -30.88
N PRO A 65 -1.15 -43.44 -31.62
CA PRO A 65 -0.11 -42.41 -31.66
C PRO A 65 -0.02 -41.66 -30.32
N PRO A 66 1.15 -41.12 -29.93
CA PRO A 66 1.30 -40.39 -28.67
C PRO A 66 0.48 -39.10 -28.71
N ILE A 67 -0.49 -38.97 -27.80
CA ILE A 67 -1.31 -37.79 -27.61
C ILE A 67 -1.22 -37.40 -26.14
N PHE A 68 -0.73 -36.19 -25.88
CA PHE A 68 -0.59 -35.62 -24.54
C PHE A 68 -1.46 -34.38 -24.43
N GLU A 69 -2.03 -34.20 -23.25
CA GLU A 69 -2.73 -32.98 -22.85
C GLU A 69 -2.03 -32.40 -21.63
N VAL A 70 -1.76 -31.10 -21.67
CA VAL A 70 -1.12 -30.38 -20.56
C VAL A 70 -2.11 -29.34 -20.07
N LEU A 71 -2.60 -29.52 -18.84
CA LEU A 71 -3.61 -28.66 -18.23
C LEU A 71 -3.06 -27.96 -16.99
N PRO A 72 -3.56 -26.77 -16.63
CA PRO A 72 -3.28 -26.16 -15.35
C PRO A 72 -3.93 -26.97 -14.23
N ASN A 73 -3.18 -27.22 -13.15
CA ASN A 73 -3.65 -27.90 -11.95
C ASN A 73 -3.42 -27.02 -10.72
N PRO A 74 -4.43 -26.22 -10.32
CA PRO A 74 -4.38 -25.44 -9.10
C PRO A 74 -4.31 -26.36 -7.88
N GLN A 75 -3.31 -26.13 -7.03
CA GLN A 75 -3.11 -26.85 -5.78
C GLN A 75 -3.05 -25.86 -4.62
N VAL A 76 -3.65 -26.19 -3.49
CA VAL A 76 -3.57 -25.36 -2.28
C VAL A 76 -2.13 -25.40 -1.77
N ALA A 77 -1.48 -24.24 -1.75
CA ALA A 77 -0.15 -24.08 -1.19
C ALA A 77 -0.21 -23.99 0.34
N PHE A 78 -1.14 -23.16 0.85
CA PHE A 78 -1.46 -23.03 2.27
C PHE A 78 -2.79 -22.29 2.45
N THR A 79 -3.39 -22.42 3.62
CA THR A 79 -4.60 -21.70 4.02
C THR A 79 -4.23 -20.58 4.97
N ILE A 80 -4.62 -19.34 4.65
CA ILE A 80 -4.48 -18.20 5.55
C ILE A 80 -5.70 -18.17 6.46
N GLY A 81 -5.44 -18.15 7.76
CA GLY A 81 -6.46 -17.96 8.78
C GLY A 81 -6.47 -16.53 9.34
N ASN A 82 -7.63 -16.14 9.88
CA ASN A 82 -7.84 -14.93 10.65
C ASN A 82 -7.59 -13.61 9.89
N LEU A 83 -8.63 -13.13 9.21
CA LEU A 83 -8.64 -11.84 8.54
C LEU A 83 -8.33 -10.67 9.51
N GLY A 84 -8.73 -10.77 10.77
CA GLY A 84 -8.45 -9.77 11.80
C GLY A 84 -6.98 -9.46 11.98
N VAL A 85 -6.14 -10.49 12.00
CA VAL A 85 -4.68 -10.35 12.10
C VAL A 85 -4.13 -9.60 10.89
N ILE A 86 -4.62 -9.91 9.68
CA ILE A 86 -4.23 -9.20 8.45
C ILE A 86 -4.64 -7.73 8.53
N LEU A 87 -5.90 -7.46 8.89
CA LEU A 87 -6.43 -6.09 9.04
C LEU A 87 -5.74 -5.29 10.15
N ALA A 88 -5.28 -5.95 11.21
CA ALA A 88 -4.53 -5.34 12.29
C ALA A 88 -3.05 -5.09 11.93
N SER A 89 -2.49 -5.85 11.00
CA SER A 89 -1.05 -5.79 10.70
C SER A 89 -0.61 -4.42 10.18
N PHE A 90 -1.29 -3.86 9.18
CA PHE A 90 -0.86 -2.61 8.56
C PHE A 90 -1.10 -1.36 9.43
N PRO A 91 -2.17 -1.23 10.25
CA PRO A 91 -2.26 -0.14 11.21
C PRO A 91 -1.26 -0.29 12.35
N LEU A 92 -1.02 -1.50 12.86
CA LEU A 92 -0.02 -1.71 13.92
C LEU A 92 1.41 -1.40 13.43
N LEU A 93 1.74 -1.76 12.19
CA LEU A 93 3.00 -1.36 11.56
C LEU A 93 3.14 0.17 11.47
N SER A 94 2.09 0.88 11.04
CA SER A 94 2.10 2.36 11.03
C SER A 94 2.23 2.93 12.43
N SER A 95 1.55 2.36 13.41
CA SER A 95 1.64 2.78 14.82
C SER A 95 3.08 2.69 15.32
N LEU A 96 3.73 1.54 15.09
CA LEU A 96 5.13 1.33 15.44
C LEU A 96 6.03 2.36 14.75
N ALA A 97 5.89 2.57 13.44
CA ALA A 97 6.70 3.54 12.71
C ALA A 97 6.52 4.97 13.25
N HIS A 98 5.29 5.39 13.51
CA HIS A 98 5.00 6.71 14.07
C HIS A 98 5.62 6.89 15.45
N PHE A 99 5.57 5.89 16.32
CA PHE A 99 6.22 5.96 17.63
C PHE A 99 7.75 5.96 17.52
N LEU A 100 8.32 5.16 16.62
CA LEU A 100 9.75 5.19 16.34
C LEU A 100 10.19 6.59 15.87
N ILE A 101 9.46 7.20 14.93
CA ILE A 101 9.69 8.57 14.43
C ILE A 101 9.52 9.63 15.53
N ALA A 102 8.53 9.48 16.40
CA ALA A 102 8.22 10.45 17.44
C ALA A 102 9.18 10.40 18.65
N PHE A 103 9.78 9.25 18.92
CA PHE A 103 10.64 9.02 20.08
C PHE A 103 12.09 8.72 19.67
N PRO A 104 12.55 7.46 19.51
CA PRO A 104 13.98 7.16 19.36
C PRO A 104 14.61 7.70 18.07
N LEU A 105 13.83 7.88 16.99
CA LEU A 105 14.35 8.34 15.70
C LEU A 105 14.07 9.82 15.43
N ASN A 106 13.51 10.57 16.39
CA ASN A 106 13.04 11.93 16.12
C ASN A 106 14.15 12.88 15.64
N GLY A 107 15.36 12.76 16.19
CA GLY A 107 16.51 13.55 15.75
C GLY A 107 16.85 13.32 14.27
N ARG A 108 17.00 12.05 13.87
CA ARG A 108 17.30 11.64 12.49
C ARG A 108 16.16 11.97 11.53
N TYR A 109 14.91 11.84 11.99
CA TYR A 109 13.73 12.27 11.25
C TYR A 109 13.79 13.77 10.95
N ASN A 110 14.02 14.61 11.94
CA ASN A 110 14.12 16.06 11.76
C ASN A 110 15.29 16.44 10.82
N GLU A 111 16.42 15.73 10.90
CA GLU A 111 17.54 15.93 9.97
C GLU A 111 17.18 15.58 8.52
N ALA A 112 16.45 14.48 8.31
CA ALA A 112 15.95 14.11 6.98
C ALA A 112 14.92 15.12 6.47
N LEU A 113 14.00 15.57 7.34
CA LEU A 113 13.00 16.59 6.99
C LEU A 113 13.63 17.90 6.53
N ARG A 114 14.74 18.35 7.15
CA ARG A 114 15.49 19.54 6.71
C ARG A 114 16.00 19.41 5.27
N LYS A 115 16.23 18.19 4.81
CA LYS A 115 16.65 17.88 3.43
C LYS A 115 15.46 17.66 2.50
N GLY A 116 14.22 17.73 3.00
CA GLY A 116 13.03 17.39 2.22
C GLY A 116 12.97 15.89 1.93
N MET A 117 13.26 15.07 2.95
CA MET A 117 13.20 13.61 2.85
C MET A 117 12.51 13.01 4.08
N ASN A 118 11.88 11.85 3.89
CA ASN A 118 11.42 11.00 4.98
C ASN A 118 11.59 9.51 4.61
N PRO A 119 12.78 8.93 4.85
CA PRO A 119 13.05 7.51 4.58
C PRO A 119 12.09 6.58 5.35
N TYR A 120 11.74 6.93 6.59
CA TYR A 120 10.91 6.09 7.45
C TYR A 120 9.49 5.89 6.92
N ARG A 121 8.92 6.92 6.30
CA ARG A 121 7.62 6.80 5.61
C ARG A 121 7.69 5.78 4.48
N TRP A 122 8.76 5.80 3.69
CA TRP A 122 8.91 4.83 2.59
C TRP A 122 9.17 3.41 3.10
N TYR A 123 9.92 3.24 4.20
CA TYR A 123 10.09 1.92 4.81
C TYR A 123 8.78 1.36 5.37
N GLU A 124 7.95 2.21 5.97
CA GLU A 124 6.65 1.78 6.48
C GLU A 124 5.67 1.48 5.35
N TYR A 125 5.56 2.37 4.36
CA TYR A 125 4.65 2.18 3.22
C TYR A 125 5.02 0.98 2.36
N SER A 126 6.30 0.64 2.22
CA SER A 126 6.73 -0.46 1.34
C SER A 126 6.23 -1.80 1.86
N VAL A 127 6.00 -1.91 3.17
CA VAL A 127 5.40 -3.09 3.80
C VAL A 127 3.90 -2.92 3.92
N SER A 128 3.42 -1.87 4.59
CA SER A 128 2.00 -1.72 4.91
C SER A 128 1.12 -1.60 3.68
N SER A 129 1.47 -0.75 2.72
CA SER A 129 0.67 -0.61 1.50
C SER A 129 0.72 -1.84 0.60
N SER A 130 1.79 -2.64 0.68
CA SER A 130 1.93 -3.89 -0.06
C SER A 130 1.06 -5.00 0.55
N ILE A 131 0.97 -5.08 1.88
CA ILE A 131 -0.02 -5.95 2.56
C ILE A 131 -1.44 -5.52 2.15
N MET A 132 -1.72 -4.22 2.15
CA MET A 132 -3.03 -3.70 1.74
C MET A 132 -3.33 -4.03 0.27
N MET A 133 -2.37 -3.86 -0.64
CA MET A 133 -2.56 -4.19 -2.06
C MET A 133 -2.82 -5.68 -2.27
N VAL A 134 -2.06 -6.55 -1.59
CA VAL A 134 -2.30 -8.00 -1.59
C VAL A 134 -3.69 -8.35 -1.10
N LEU A 135 -4.13 -7.75 0.01
CA LEU A 135 -5.48 -7.94 0.54
C LEU A 135 -6.57 -7.52 -0.46
N ILE A 136 -6.40 -6.38 -1.13
CA ILE A 136 -7.36 -5.92 -2.13
C ILE A 136 -7.38 -6.89 -3.33
N CYS A 137 -6.23 -7.27 -3.88
CA CYS A 137 -6.14 -8.24 -4.98
C CYS A 137 -6.79 -9.59 -4.62
N PHE A 138 -6.58 -10.02 -3.39
CA PHE A 138 -7.17 -11.22 -2.84
C PHE A 138 -8.71 -11.13 -2.78
N LEU A 139 -9.27 -9.97 -2.39
CA LEU A 139 -10.73 -9.75 -2.39
C LEU A 139 -11.33 -9.71 -3.80
N THR A 140 -10.52 -9.43 -4.82
CA THR A 140 -10.92 -9.44 -6.23
C THR A 140 -10.63 -10.75 -6.96
N GLY A 141 -10.22 -11.81 -6.24
CA GLY A 141 -10.05 -13.15 -6.80
C GLY A 141 -8.64 -13.53 -7.24
N VAL A 142 -7.63 -12.71 -6.96
CA VAL A 142 -6.22 -13.07 -7.19
C VAL A 142 -5.73 -13.93 -6.02
N TRP A 143 -5.79 -15.25 -6.16
CA TRP A 143 -5.42 -16.19 -5.09
C TRP A 143 -4.17 -17.02 -5.38
N GLU A 144 -3.53 -16.79 -6.52
CA GLU A 144 -2.29 -17.48 -6.89
C GLU A 144 -1.08 -16.83 -6.18
N LEU A 145 -0.31 -17.66 -5.48
CA LEU A 145 0.76 -17.27 -4.56
C LEU A 145 1.81 -16.38 -5.24
N TRP A 146 2.32 -16.79 -6.40
CA TRP A 146 3.41 -16.07 -7.05
C TRP A 146 2.96 -14.73 -7.63
N SER A 147 1.71 -14.65 -8.08
CA SER A 147 1.05 -13.41 -8.48
C SER A 147 0.96 -12.45 -7.30
N LEU A 148 0.54 -12.92 -6.13
CA LEU A 148 0.50 -12.11 -4.91
C LEU A 148 1.90 -11.66 -4.46
N VAL A 149 2.91 -12.54 -4.55
CA VAL A 149 4.31 -12.18 -4.26
C VAL A 149 4.82 -11.10 -5.20
N MET A 150 4.58 -11.24 -6.51
CA MET A 150 4.98 -10.24 -7.49
C MET A 150 4.26 -8.90 -7.28
N ILE A 151 2.96 -8.93 -6.96
CA ILE A 151 2.17 -7.74 -6.62
C ILE A 151 2.74 -7.04 -5.38
N PHE A 152 3.05 -7.80 -4.33
CA PHE A 152 3.67 -7.26 -3.12
C PHE A 152 5.00 -6.57 -3.43
N VAL A 153 5.87 -7.23 -4.20
CA VAL A 153 7.18 -6.69 -4.57
C VAL A 153 7.03 -5.46 -5.46
N LEU A 154 6.16 -5.48 -6.47
CA LEU A 154 5.94 -4.33 -7.36
C LEU A 154 5.38 -3.12 -6.59
N ASN A 155 4.46 -3.34 -5.66
CA ASN A 155 3.96 -2.27 -4.80
C ASN A 155 5.05 -1.74 -3.86
N ALA A 156 5.89 -2.60 -3.29
CA ALA A 156 7.04 -2.19 -2.49
C ALA A 156 8.06 -1.38 -3.35
N MET A 157 8.26 -1.77 -4.61
CA MET A 157 9.12 -1.04 -5.55
C MET A 157 8.56 0.34 -5.90
N MET A 158 7.25 0.48 -6.10
CA MET A 158 6.60 1.79 -6.27
C MET A 158 6.97 2.75 -5.13
N ILE A 159 6.90 2.26 -3.89
CA ILE A 159 7.30 3.04 -2.71
C ILE A 159 8.81 3.30 -2.69
N GLY A 160 9.64 2.31 -3.05
CA GLY A 160 11.09 2.45 -3.17
C GLY A 160 11.50 3.53 -4.19
N PHE A 161 10.74 3.66 -5.28
CA PHE A 161 10.95 4.73 -6.27
C PHE A 161 10.55 6.11 -5.74
N GLY A 162 9.55 6.19 -4.87
CA GLY A 162 9.27 7.42 -4.09
C GLY A 162 10.45 7.79 -3.18
N TYR A 163 11.06 6.82 -2.51
CA TYR A 163 12.28 7.09 -1.75
C TYR A 163 13.44 7.56 -2.65
N LEU A 164 13.66 6.88 -3.79
CA LEU A 164 14.69 7.26 -4.75
C LEU A 164 14.46 8.67 -5.31
N MET A 165 13.21 9.06 -5.54
CA MET A 165 12.85 10.44 -5.95
C MET A 165 13.32 11.48 -4.91
N GLU A 166 13.23 11.18 -3.62
CA GLU A 166 13.71 12.03 -2.53
C GLU A 166 15.23 12.08 -2.40
N VAL A 167 15.89 10.94 -2.60
CA VAL A 167 17.36 10.84 -2.53
C VAL A 167 18.02 11.51 -3.73
N LEU A 168 17.63 11.12 -4.94
CA LEU A 168 18.29 11.53 -6.18
C LEU A 168 18.19 13.04 -6.38
N ASN A 169 17.03 13.63 -6.09
CA ASN A 169 16.78 15.06 -6.27
C ASN A 169 17.38 15.96 -5.17
N GLN A 170 18.24 15.43 -4.30
CA GLN A 170 19.11 16.27 -3.46
C GLN A 170 20.24 16.91 -4.26
N GLU A 171 20.71 16.21 -5.29
CA GLU A 171 21.94 16.53 -6.03
C GLU A 171 21.67 17.05 -7.45
N THR A 172 20.40 17.17 -7.86
CA THR A 172 20.02 17.62 -9.21
C THR A 172 19.70 19.12 -9.24
N GLU A 173 20.15 19.81 -10.29
CA GLU A 173 19.79 21.24 -10.52
C GLU A 173 18.31 21.41 -10.87
N LYS A 174 17.75 20.45 -11.60
CA LYS A 174 16.34 20.35 -11.97
C LYS A 174 15.80 19.01 -11.53
N THR A 175 14.51 18.98 -11.17
CA THR A 175 13.85 17.74 -10.75
C THR A 175 13.93 16.70 -11.86
N ASP A 176 14.59 15.59 -11.57
CA ASP A 176 14.57 14.37 -12.37
C ASP A 176 13.36 13.54 -11.93
N TRP A 177 12.46 13.31 -12.88
CA TRP A 177 11.20 12.59 -12.68
C TRP A 177 11.31 11.09 -12.99
N SER A 178 12.48 10.60 -13.41
CA SER A 178 12.67 9.19 -13.75
C SER A 178 12.29 8.24 -12.61
N PRO A 179 12.60 8.50 -11.32
CA PRO A 179 12.15 7.61 -10.25
C PRO A 179 10.63 7.62 -10.14
N PHE A 180 9.99 8.80 -10.20
CA PHE A 180 8.53 8.90 -10.13
C PHE A 180 7.83 8.12 -11.26
N ILE A 181 8.35 8.21 -12.49
CA ILE A 181 7.79 7.48 -13.64
C ILE A 181 7.89 5.96 -13.43
N LEU A 182 9.05 5.47 -12.98
CA LEU A 182 9.22 4.04 -12.66
C LEU A 182 8.32 3.60 -11.49
N GLY A 183 8.11 4.50 -10.53
CA GLY A 183 7.12 4.33 -9.46
C GLY A 183 5.71 4.17 -10.00
N CYS A 184 5.28 5.02 -10.94
CA CYS A 184 3.98 4.91 -11.59
C CYS A 184 3.82 3.61 -12.38
N VAL A 185 4.85 3.18 -13.13
CA VAL A 185 4.82 1.92 -13.89
C VAL A 185 4.64 0.74 -12.94
N SER A 186 5.51 0.62 -11.93
CA SER A 186 5.45 -0.46 -10.93
C SER A 186 4.15 -0.43 -10.13
N GLY A 187 3.66 0.76 -9.75
CA GLY A 187 2.42 0.94 -9.01
C GLY A 187 1.16 0.66 -9.82
N ALA A 188 1.16 0.95 -11.13
CA ALA A 188 0.00 0.70 -12.00
C ALA A 188 -0.17 -0.79 -12.32
N THR A 189 0.90 -1.59 -12.33
CA THR A 189 0.83 -3.01 -12.70
C THR A 189 -0.12 -3.82 -11.79
N PRO A 190 -0.05 -3.76 -10.45
CA PRO A 190 -1.03 -4.42 -9.58
C PRO A 190 -2.48 -4.02 -9.84
N TRP A 191 -2.73 -2.73 -10.15
CA TRP A 191 -4.06 -2.24 -10.47
C TRP A 191 -4.59 -2.84 -11.78
N VAL A 192 -3.76 -2.94 -12.81
CA VAL A 192 -4.14 -3.59 -14.08
C VAL A 192 -4.51 -5.05 -13.84
N VAL A 193 -3.68 -5.80 -13.11
CA VAL A 193 -3.96 -7.21 -12.78
C VAL A 193 -5.28 -7.34 -12.03
N LEU A 194 -5.48 -6.52 -10.99
CA LEU A 194 -6.72 -6.47 -10.23
C LEU A 194 -7.94 -6.22 -11.12
N PHE A 195 -7.90 -5.19 -11.98
CA PHE A 195 -9.04 -4.84 -12.83
C PHE A 195 -9.36 -5.94 -13.84
N VAL A 196 -8.34 -6.56 -14.44
CA VAL A 196 -8.54 -7.69 -15.36
C VAL A 196 -9.21 -8.85 -14.64
N TYR A 197 -8.71 -9.27 -13.48
CA TYR A 197 -9.31 -10.35 -12.69
C TYR A 197 -10.75 -10.04 -12.29
N PHE A 198 -11.00 -8.82 -11.79
CA PHE A 198 -12.32 -8.41 -11.33
C PHE A 198 -13.35 -8.40 -12.47
N VAL A 199 -13.01 -7.80 -13.63
CA VAL A 199 -13.89 -7.77 -14.80
C VAL A 199 -14.10 -9.17 -15.37
N SER A 200 -13.05 -9.99 -15.48
CA SER A 200 -13.17 -11.38 -15.95
C SER A 200 -14.03 -12.23 -15.02
N ALA A 201 -13.99 -12.02 -13.71
CA ALA A 201 -14.84 -12.71 -12.74
C ALA A 201 -16.32 -12.37 -12.94
N ILE A 202 -16.65 -11.09 -13.13
CA ILE A 202 -18.02 -10.63 -13.42
C ILE A 202 -18.53 -11.26 -14.72
N MET A 203 -17.72 -11.23 -15.78
CA MET A 203 -18.11 -11.74 -17.10
C MET A 203 -18.26 -13.26 -17.16
N SER A 204 -17.50 -14.01 -16.35
CA SER A 204 -17.47 -15.48 -16.40
C SER A 204 -18.55 -16.13 -15.54
N THR A 205 -18.90 -15.53 -14.40
CA THR A 205 -19.83 -16.14 -13.43
C THR A 205 -21.26 -15.65 -13.58
N GLY A 206 -21.47 -14.45 -14.16
CA GLY A 206 -22.77 -13.78 -14.19
C GLY A 206 -23.31 -13.41 -12.80
N LEU A 207 -22.49 -13.57 -11.75
CA LEU A 207 -22.81 -13.19 -10.37
C LEU A 207 -22.11 -11.88 -10.04
N GLU A 208 -22.85 -10.97 -9.42
CA GLU A 208 -22.31 -9.69 -8.98
C GLU A 208 -21.46 -9.86 -7.72
N PRO A 209 -20.20 -9.36 -7.71
CA PRO A 209 -19.40 -9.25 -6.51
C PRO A 209 -20.11 -8.43 -5.41
N PRO A 210 -19.81 -8.66 -4.13
CA PRO A 210 -20.37 -7.85 -3.06
C PRO A 210 -20.05 -6.35 -3.21
N ASN A 211 -21.01 -5.48 -2.90
CA ASN A 211 -20.90 -4.03 -3.06
C ASN A 211 -19.66 -3.41 -2.37
N PHE A 212 -19.22 -3.97 -1.24
CA PHE A 212 -18.05 -3.46 -0.53
C PHE A 212 -16.75 -3.66 -1.33
N VAL A 213 -16.68 -4.67 -2.21
CA VAL A 213 -15.52 -4.89 -3.08
C VAL A 213 -15.40 -3.77 -4.10
N TYR A 214 -16.51 -3.40 -4.77
CA TYR A 214 -16.57 -2.24 -5.66
C TYR A 214 -16.15 -0.94 -4.95
N LEU A 215 -16.64 -0.74 -3.71
CA LEU A 215 -16.31 0.43 -2.91
C LEU A 215 -14.80 0.48 -2.59
N ILE A 216 -14.19 -0.64 -2.21
CA ILE A 216 -12.75 -0.73 -1.97
C ILE A 216 -11.99 -0.37 -3.23
N ILE A 217 -12.30 -0.99 -4.37
CA ILE A 217 -11.58 -0.75 -5.64
C ILE A 217 -11.63 0.73 -6.00
N ALA A 218 -12.83 1.33 -6.02
CA ALA A 218 -13.01 2.73 -6.40
C ALA A 218 -12.29 3.68 -5.42
N PHE A 219 -12.49 3.49 -4.12
CA PHE A 219 -11.86 4.33 -3.10
C PHE A 219 -10.33 4.23 -3.13
N TYR A 220 -9.80 3.02 -3.21
CA TYR A 220 -8.35 2.81 -3.18
C TYR A 220 -7.65 3.25 -4.45
N PHE A 221 -8.30 3.14 -5.60
CA PHE A 221 -7.76 3.68 -6.84
C PHE A 221 -7.58 5.19 -6.71
N VAL A 222 -8.58 5.89 -6.17
CA VAL A 222 -8.50 7.35 -5.93
C VAL A 222 -7.42 7.67 -4.90
N ILE A 223 -7.41 6.98 -3.76
CA ILE A 223 -6.44 7.26 -2.68
C ILE A 223 -5.00 7.05 -3.14
N PHE A 224 -4.68 5.95 -3.84
CA PHE A 224 -3.32 5.69 -4.34
C PHE A 224 -2.87 6.80 -5.29
N ASN A 225 -3.76 7.29 -6.16
CA ASN A 225 -3.46 8.43 -7.02
C ASN A 225 -3.27 9.74 -6.24
N ILE A 226 -3.98 9.94 -5.12
CA ILE A 226 -3.77 11.11 -4.25
C ILE A 226 -2.39 11.06 -3.57
N PHE A 227 -1.90 9.87 -3.19
CA PHE A 227 -0.52 9.72 -2.70
C PHE A 227 0.50 10.14 -3.77
N ALA A 228 0.34 9.68 -5.01
CA ALA A 228 1.20 10.09 -6.12
C ALA A 228 1.10 11.60 -6.40
N LEU A 229 -0.12 12.14 -6.40
CA LEU A 229 -0.37 13.57 -6.60
C LEU A 229 0.28 14.43 -5.51
N ASN A 230 0.27 13.99 -4.25
CA ASN A 230 0.96 14.67 -3.15
C ASN A 230 2.45 14.85 -3.48
N MET A 231 3.09 13.82 -4.01
CA MET A 231 4.47 13.89 -4.47
C MET A 231 4.65 14.87 -5.64
N VAL A 232 3.79 14.77 -6.66
CA VAL A 232 3.84 15.65 -7.84
C VAL A 232 3.75 17.12 -7.41
N LEU A 233 2.77 17.47 -6.58
CA LEU A 233 2.59 18.84 -6.09
C LEU A 233 3.78 19.32 -5.26
N GLN A 234 4.39 18.42 -4.48
CA GLN A 234 5.57 18.71 -3.65
C GLN A 234 6.85 18.95 -4.47
N TYR A 235 6.97 18.31 -5.63
CA TYR A 235 8.12 18.48 -6.53
C TYR A 235 7.94 19.59 -7.56
N MET A 236 6.71 19.81 -8.02
CA MET A 236 6.35 20.98 -8.82
C MET A 236 6.32 22.26 -7.99
N GLY A 237 6.21 22.17 -6.66
CA GLY A 237 6.14 23.32 -5.77
C GLY A 237 4.87 24.13 -6.01
N VAL A 238 3.71 23.47 -5.97
CA VAL A 238 2.41 24.11 -6.25
C VAL A 238 1.67 24.43 -4.95
N GLY A 239 1.23 25.69 -4.80
CA GLY A 239 0.43 26.12 -3.65
C GLY A 239 1.10 25.82 -2.30
N ARG A 240 0.38 25.15 -1.40
CA ARG A 240 0.87 24.78 -0.06
C ARG A 240 1.96 23.70 -0.09
N TRP A 241 2.03 22.90 -1.15
CA TRP A 241 3.01 21.82 -1.32
C TRP A 241 4.42 22.32 -1.66
N LYS A 242 4.61 23.63 -1.88
CA LYS A 242 5.94 24.25 -1.86
C LYS A 242 6.68 23.93 -0.56
N ASP A 243 5.96 23.94 0.56
CA ASP A 243 6.48 23.53 1.85
C ASP A 243 6.44 22.00 1.99
N TYR A 244 7.62 21.38 2.07
CA TYR A 244 7.76 19.94 2.25
C TYR A 244 7.05 19.44 3.53
N LEU A 245 7.05 20.24 4.60
CA LEU A 245 6.44 19.83 5.87
C LEU A 245 4.91 19.77 5.78
N TYR A 246 4.31 20.51 4.85
CA TYR A 246 2.90 20.37 4.52
C TYR A 246 2.63 19.05 3.80
N GLY A 247 3.45 18.69 2.81
CA GLY A 247 3.37 17.40 2.10
C GLY A 247 3.55 16.20 3.02
N GLU A 248 4.49 16.28 3.97
CA GLU A 248 4.71 15.29 5.02
C GLU A 248 3.47 15.13 5.92
N ARG A 249 2.90 16.24 6.40
CA ARG A 249 1.67 16.19 7.20
C ARG A 249 0.51 15.58 6.42
N PHE A 250 0.40 15.89 5.13
CA PHE A 250 -0.65 15.33 4.27
C PHE A 250 -0.47 13.83 4.07
N TYR A 251 0.76 13.33 3.90
CA TYR A 251 1.02 11.89 3.86
C TYR A 251 0.56 11.17 5.13
N ILE A 252 0.83 11.73 6.31
CA ILE A 252 0.39 11.14 7.58
C ILE A 252 -1.15 11.05 7.63
N ILE A 253 -1.85 12.11 7.18
CA ILE A 253 -3.32 12.11 7.11
C ILE A 253 -3.82 11.04 6.13
N LEU A 254 -3.26 10.99 4.92
CA LEU A 254 -3.65 10.01 3.91
C LEU A 254 -3.42 8.58 4.40
N SER A 255 -2.29 8.31 5.06
CA SER A 255 -2.00 7.00 5.64
C SER A 255 -3.06 6.58 6.65
N PHE A 256 -3.40 7.49 7.57
CA PHE A 256 -4.44 7.24 8.57
C PHE A 256 -5.79 6.98 7.92
N VAL A 257 -6.25 7.86 7.04
CA VAL A 257 -7.56 7.76 6.36
C VAL A 257 -7.64 6.48 5.53
N ALA A 258 -6.63 6.20 4.72
CA ALA A 258 -6.58 5.00 3.90
C ALA A 258 -6.70 3.76 4.79
N LYS A 259 -5.71 3.51 5.65
CA LYS A 259 -5.68 2.31 6.50
C LYS A 259 -6.93 2.17 7.35
N THR A 260 -7.49 3.29 7.81
CA THR A 260 -8.75 3.27 8.56
C THR A 260 -9.88 2.69 7.74
N ILE A 261 -10.06 3.20 6.53
CA ILE A 261 -11.16 2.85 5.64
C ILE A 261 -11.05 1.39 5.16
N LEU A 262 -9.88 0.89 4.75
CA LEU A 262 -9.75 -0.53 4.38
C LEU A 262 -10.05 -1.45 5.55
N SER A 263 -9.49 -1.18 6.73
CA SER A 263 -9.70 -2.03 7.90
C SER A 263 -11.19 -2.22 8.17
N TRP A 264 -11.94 -1.12 8.20
CA TRP A 264 -13.37 -1.16 8.53
C TRP A 264 -14.25 -1.66 7.39
N ILE A 265 -14.01 -1.22 6.14
CA ILE A 265 -14.83 -1.68 5.01
C ILE A 265 -14.63 -3.18 4.80
N VAL A 266 -13.41 -3.70 4.90
CA VAL A 266 -13.16 -5.14 4.76
C VAL A 266 -13.75 -5.91 5.93
N PHE A 267 -13.54 -5.45 7.17
CA PHE A 267 -14.07 -6.12 8.36
C PHE A 267 -15.60 -6.23 8.29
N VAL A 268 -16.29 -5.10 8.06
CA VAL A 268 -17.76 -5.07 7.91
C VAL A 268 -18.19 -5.86 6.68
N GLY A 269 -17.49 -5.69 5.55
CA GLY A 269 -17.80 -6.35 4.29
C GLY A 269 -17.75 -7.88 4.33
N ILE A 270 -16.91 -8.45 5.19
CA ILE A 270 -16.77 -9.91 5.34
C ILE A 270 -17.64 -10.46 6.46
N PHE A 271 -17.78 -9.73 7.58
CA PHE A 271 -18.39 -10.28 8.80
C PHE A 271 -19.77 -9.72 9.16
N ALA A 272 -20.23 -8.65 8.52
CA ALA A 272 -21.60 -8.19 8.77
C ALA A 272 -22.61 -9.14 8.10
N PRO A 273 -23.70 -9.53 8.79
CA PRO A 273 -24.79 -10.25 8.16
C PRO A 273 -25.50 -9.30 7.18
N PHE A 274 -25.47 -9.63 5.88
CA PHE A 274 -26.26 -8.95 4.85
C PHE A 274 -27.47 -9.79 4.50
#